data_AF-A0AAW8KLC7-F1
#
_entry.id   AF-A0AAW8KLC7-F1
#
_cell.length_a   1.000
_cell.length_b   1.000
_cell.length_c   1.000
_cell.angle_alpha   90.00
_cell.angle_beta   90.00
_cell.angle_gamma   90.00
#
_symmetry.space_group_name_H-M   'P 1'
#
loop_
_entity.id
_entity.type
_entity.pdbx_description
1 polymer ?
#
loop_
_entity_poly.entity_id
_entity_poly.type
_entity_poly.pdbx_seq_one_letter_code
_entity_poly.pdbx_strand_id
1 'polypeptide(L)'
;LGHRHIAIIGGDCRVSDISRLRYEGCMQALQQLGLPFDPEQDFRDVRYSYQDGYQAVQELLDAGRQFTAVFAMADVMAIGAIRA
;
A
#
# COMPACT_ATOMS: atom_id res chain seq x y z
N LEU A 1 7.60 -8.54 -13.66
CA LEU A 1 6.26 -9.00 -13.28
C LEU A 1 5.12 -8.28 -14.02
N GLY A 2 5.30 -7.04 -14.53
CA GLY A 2 4.34 -6.42 -15.46
C GLY A 2 3.05 -5.88 -14.82
N HIS A 3 2.94 -5.90 -13.49
CA HIS A 3 1.81 -5.34 -12.76
C HIS A 3 1.69 -3.83 -12.98
N ARG A 4 0.45 -3.35 -13.19
CA ARG A 4 0.15 -1.93 -13.42
C ARG A 4 -0.80 -1.32 -12.41
N HIS A 5 -1.65 -2.14 -11.79
CA HIS A 5 -2.54 -1.72 -10.70
C HIS A 5 -1.94 -2.23 -9.40
N ILE A 6 -1.38 -1.32 -8.61
CA ILE A 6 -0.60 -1.61 -7.42
C ILE A 6 -1.24 -0.88 -6.25
N ALA A 7 -1.68 -1.63 -5.24
CA ALA A 7 -2.08 -1.05 -3.97
C ALA A 7 -0.85 -0.87 -3.07
N ILE A 8 -0.85 0.14 -2.22
CA ILE A 8 0.21 0.43 -1.25
C ILE A 8 -0.38 0.38 0.16
N ILE A 9 0.26 -0.37 1.05
CA ILE A 9 -0.04 -0.35 2.49
C ILE A 9 1.20 0.13 3.25
N GLY A 10 1.03 1.16 4.09
CA GLY A 10 2.15 1.85 4.72
C GLY A 10 1.77 2.65 5.95
N GLY A 11 2.77 3.19 6.65
CA GLY A 11 2.54 3.97 7.87
C GLY A 11 1.86 5.32 7.64
N ASP A 12 1.24 5.87 8.70
CA ASP A 12 0.65 7.22 8.67
C ASP A 12 1.70 8.28 8.36
N CYS A 13 1.58 8.89 7.19
CA CYS A 13 2.49 9.90 6.66
C CYS A 13 2.42 11.24 7.42
N ARG A 14 1.36 11.48 8.20
CA ARG A 14 1.18 12.69 9.01
C ARG A 14 1.95 12.63 10.33
N VAL A 15 2.23 11.42 10.80
CA VAL A 15 2.85 11.18 12.13
C VAL A 15 4.31 10.74 11.99
N SER A 16 4.72 10.22 10.84
CA SER A 16 6.04 9.65 10.62
C SER A 16 6.71 10.15 9.34
N ASP A 17 7.80 10.91 9.49
CA ASP A 17 8.62 11.35 8.36
C ASP A 17 9.19 10.19 7.56
N ILE A 18 9.56 9.10 8.23
CA ILE A 18 10.05 7.89 7.54
C ILE A 18 8.96 7.28 6.67
N SER A 19 7.72 7.22 7.16
CA SER A 19 6.59 6.70 6.39
C SER A 19 6.26 7.61 5.21
N ARG A 20 6.30 8.93 5.43
CA ARG A 20 6.16 9.94 4.38
C ARG A 20 7.22 9.79 3.27
N LEU A 21 8.49 9.67 3.63
CA LEU A 21 9.57 9.49 2.65
C LEU A 21 9.43 8.18 1.85
N ARG A 22 9.00 7.09 2.51
CA ARG A 22 8.72 5.83 1.81
C ARG A 22 7.56 5.98 0.82
N TYR A 23 6.48 6.64 1.24
CA TYR A 23 5.34 6.95 0.37
C TYR A 23 5.75 7.81 -0.82
N GLU A 24 6.48 8.90 -0.60
CA GLU A 24 6.98 9.78 -1.65
C GLU A 24 7.86 9.02 -2.66
N GLY A 25 8.72 8.12 -2.19
CA GLY A 25 9.52 7.26 -3.06
C GLY A 25 8.67 6.33 -3.95
N CYS A 26 7.60 5.74 -3.39
CA CYS A 26 6.65 4.95 -4.18
C CYS A 26 5.95 5.81 -5.24
N MET A 27 5.51 7.02 -4.89
CA MET A 27 4.84 7.94 -5.81
C MET A 27 5.74 8.37 -6.96
N GLN A 28 7.00 8.70 -6.66
CA GLN A 28 7.98 9.03 -7.69
C GLN A 28 8.19 7.86 -8.65
N ALA A 29 8.32 6.62 -8.14
CA ALA A 29 8.50 5.45 -8.98
C ALA A 29 7.27 5.16 -9.86
N LEU A 30 6.06 5.23 -9.29
CA LEU A 30 4.82 5.03 -10.04
C LEU A 30 4.64 6.10 -11.13
N GLN A 31 4.96 7.35 -10.83
CA GLN A 31 4.92 8.45 -11.79
C GLN A 31 5.94 8.26 -12.92
N GLN A 32 7.19 7.92 -12.61
CA GLN A 32 8.24 7.67 -13.61
C GLN A 32 7.88 6.53 -14.56
N LEU A 33 7.14 5.53 -14.07
CA LEU A 33 6.69 4.38 -14.85
C LEU A 33 5.34 4.60 -15.55
N GLY A 34 4.69 5.75 -15.33
CA GLY A 34 3.36 6.06 -15.87
C GLY A 34 2.29 5.06 -15.39
N LEU A 35 2.38 4.62 -14.13
CA LEU A 35 1.41 3.71 -13.53
C LEU A 35 0.25 4.50 -12.90
N PRO A 36 -1.01 4.09 -13.15
CA PRO A 36 -2.16 4.75 -12.54
C PRO A 36 -2.15 4.52 -11.04
N PHE A 37 -2.40 5.58 -10.27
CA PHE A 37 -2.48 5.51 -8.82
C PHE A 37 -3.42 6.61 -8.32
N ASP A 38 -4.42 6.22 -7.55
CA ASP A 38 -5.33 7.11 -6.82
C ASP A 38 -5.05 6.97 -5.32
N PRO A 39 -4.40 7.96 -4.67
CA PRO A 39 -4.07 7.90 -3.25
C PRO A 39 -5.25 7.60 -2.33
N GLU A 40 -6.48 7.99 -2.67
CA GLU A 40 -7.64 7.73 -1.81
C GLU A 40 -8.09 6.26 -1.91
N GLN A 41 -7.89 5.64 -3.06
CA GLN A 41 -8.37 4.29 -3.34
C GLN A 41 -7.29 3.22 -3.23
N ASP A 42 -6.04 3.55 -3.54
CA ASP A 42 -4.92 2.62 -3.68
C ASP A 42 -3.98 2.63 -2.48
N PHE A 43 -4.07 3.60 -1.58
CA PHE A 43 -3.25 3.68 -0.36
C PHE A 43 -4.08 3.38 0.89
N ARG A 44 -3.48 2.64 1.84
CA ARG A 44 -3.99 2.50 3.20
C ARG A 44 -2.91 2.87 4.20
N ASP A 45 -3.21 3.84 5.06
CA ASP A 45 -2.41 4.19 6.22
C ASP A 45 -2.72 3.24 7.37
N VAL A 46 -1.72 2.47 7.79
CA VAL A 46 -1.85 1.42 8.80
C VAL A 46 -0.73 1.48 9.81
N ARG A 47 -0.94 0.88 10.98
CA ARG A 47 0.18 0.64 11.89
C ARG A 47 1.05 -0.49 11.34
N TYR A 48 2.32 -0.48 11.73
CA TYR A 48 3.27 -1.54 11.37
C TYR A 48 2.99 -2.82 12.16
N SER A 49 1.90 -3.52 11.83
CA SER A 49 1.43 -4.73 12.50
C SER A 49 0.93 -5.76 11.47
N TYR A 50 0.86 -7.03 11.89
CA TYR A 50 0.23 -8.09 11.10
C TYR A 50 -1.26 -7.87 10.92
N GLN A 51 -1.94 -7.43 11.98
CA GLN A 51 -3.39 -7.26 11.99
C GLN A 51 -3.83 -6.15 11.04
N ASP A 52 -3.16 -5.00 11.08
CA ASP A 52 -3.53 -3.86 10.24
C ASP A 52 -3.16 -4.14 8.77
N GLY A 53 -2.07 -4.86 8.51
CA GLY A 53 -1.72 -5.30 7.15
C GLY A 53 -2.77 -6.23 6.54
N TYR A 54 -3.32 -7.16 7.34
CA TYR A 54 -4.45 -8.01 6.94
C TYR A 54 -5.70 -7.17 6.68
N GLN A 55 -6.06 -6.29 7.61
CA GLN A 55 -7.28 -5.49 7.52
C GLN A 55 -7.24 -4.53 6.31
N ALA A 56 -6.10 -3.91 6.02
CA ALA A 56 -5.98 -3.02 4.87
C ALA A 56 -6.23 -3.72 3.53
N VAL A 57 -5.72 -4.94 3.35
CA VAL A 57 -6.01 -5.71 2.13
C VAL A 57 -7.48 -6.11 2.09
N GLN A 58 -8.06 -6.48 3.22
CA GLN A 58 -9.48 -6.81 3.27
C GLN A 58 -10.36 -5.60 2.92
N GLU A 59 -10.05 -4.40 3.43
CA GLU A 59 -10.75 -3.17 3.07
C GLU A 59 -10.62 -2.82 1.58
N LEU A 60 -9.46 -3.09 0.96
CA LEU A 60 -9.27 -2.89 -0.49
C LEU A 60 -10.14 -3.88 -1.29
N LEU A 61 -10.17 -5.15 -0.88
CA LEU A 61 -10.98 -6.20 -1.52
C LEU A 61 -12.48 -5.94 -1.36
N ASP A 62 -12.92 -5.59 -0.16
CA ASP A 62 -14.33 -5.30 0.17
C ASP A 62 -14.82 -4.04 -0.57
N ALA A 63 -13.94 -3.06 -0.79
CA ALA A 63 -14.22 -1.89 -1.62
C ALA A 63 -14.27 -2.22 -3.14
N GLY A 64 -14.04 -3.48 -3.54
CA GLY A 64 -14.03 -3.92 -4.93
C GLY A 64 -12.83 -3.41 -5.73
N ARG A 65 -11.76 -3.00 -5.05
CA ARG A 65 -10.60 -2.40 -5.70
C ARG A 65 -9.90 -3.42 -6.59
N GLN A 66 -9.64 -3.03 -7.83
CA GLN A 66 -8.93 -3.86 -8.80
C GLN A 66 -7.42 -3.59 -8.70
N PHE A 67 -6.67 -4.49 -8.09
CA PHE A 67 -5.20 -4.47 -8.06
C PHE A 67 -4.62 -5.83 -8.39
N THR A 68 -3.35 -5.85 -8.79
CA THR A 68 -2.63 -7.08 -9.18
C THR A 68 -1.37 -7.33 -8.38
N ALA A 69 -0.97 -6.36 -7.56
CA ALA A 69 0.15 -6.44 -6.63
C ALA A 69 -0.09 -5.50 -5.45
N VAL A 70 0.53 -5.82 -4.31
CA VAL A 70 0.56 -4.97 -3.12
C VAL A 70 2.01 -4.64 -2.81
N PHE A 71 2.29 -3.36 -2.59
CA PHE A 71 3.55 -2.92 -2.00
C PHE A 71 3.35 -2.62 -0.51
N ALA A 72 3.88 -3.47 0.34
CA ALA A 72 3.85 -3.30 1.78
C ALA A 72 5.17 -2.68 2.28
N MET A 73 5.09 -1.58 3.03
CA MET A 73 6.29 -0.86 3.49
C MET A 73 7.08 -1.57 4.60
N ALA A 74 6.62 -2.72 5.11
CA ALA A 74 7.35 -3.58 6.03
C ALA A 74 6.83 -5.02 5.99
N ASP A 75 7.71 -5.98 6.34
CA ASP A 75 7.42 -7.41 6.27
C ASP A 75 6.27 -7.84 7.17
N VAL A 76 6.12 -7.23 8.37
CA VAL A 76 5.00 -7.54 9.28
C VAL A 76 3.65 -7.24 8.63
N MET A 77 3.56 -6.16 7.85
CA MET A 77 2.34 -5.82 7.11
C MET A 77 2.16 -6.74 5.89
N ALA A 78 3.25 -7.08 5.19
CA ALA A 78 3.22 -8.00 4.06
C ALA A 78 2.71 -9.40 4.47
N ILE A 79 3.16 -9.91 5.62
CA ILE A 79 2.69 -11.20 6.14
C ILE A 79 1.20 -11.13 6.52
N GLY A 80 0.73 -10.00 7.05
CA GLY A 80 -0.70 -9.77 7.26
C GLY A 80 -1.49 -9.77 5.94
N ALA A 81 -1.02 -9.00 4.97
CA ALA A 81 -1.60 -8.86 3.64
C ALA A 81 -1.74 -10.20 2.89
N ILE A 82 -0.73 -11.07 2.97
CA ILE A 82 -0.75 -12.40 2.33
C ILE A 82 -1.85 -13.31 2.90
N ARG A 83 -2.30 -13.05 4.14
CA ARG A 83 -3.32 -13.87 4.82
C ARG A 83 -4.75 -13.43 4.56
N ALA A 84 -4.96 -12.23 4.01
CA ALA A 84 -6.28 -11.68 3.67
C ALA A 84 -6.92 -12.50 2.53
#